data_AF-A0A3C0T435-F1
#
_entry.id   AF-A0A3C0T435-F1
#
_cell.length_a   1.000
_cell.length_b   1.000
_cell.length_c   1.000
_cell.angle_alpha   90.00
_cell.angle_beta   90.00
_cell.angle_gamma   90.00
#
_symmetry.space_group_name_H-M   'P 1'
#
loop_
_entity.id
_entity.type
_entity.pdbx_description
1 polymer ?
#
loop_
_entity_poly.entity_id
_entity_poly.type
_entity_poly.pdbx_seq_one_letter_code
_entity_poly.pdbx_strand_id
1 'polypeptide(L)'
;MTSQSLLITNAELLSKPGSLSDISISNGVITEIGRIAPGDSARVIDAKGCLLIPGLSDHHVHLISYAASLASVPCGPPEINSEESLAKTLNNQPG
;
A
#
# COMPACT_ATOMS: atom_id res chain seq x y z
N MET A 1 -19.12 14.16 -8.21
CA MET A 1 -18.14 13.07 -8.01
C MET A 1 -18.54 11.94 -8.96
N THR A 2 -17.70 11.57 -9.91
CA THR A 2 -18.01 10.47 -10.85
C THR A 2 -18.02 9.16 -10.07
N SER A 3 -19.10 8.38 -10.17
CA SER A 3 -19.13 7.04 -9.57
C SER A 3 -18.07 6.16 -10.24
N GLN A 4 -17.03 5.83 -9.49
CA GLN A 4 -15.95 4.97 -9.97
C GLN A 4 -16.28 3.53 -9.57
N SER A 5 -16.44 2.67 -10.58
CA SER A 5 -16.62 1.23 -10.41
C SER A 5 -15.30 0.51 -10.73
N LEU A 6 -14.89 -0.40 -9.86
CA LEU A 6 -13.68 -1.21 -9.97
C LEU A 6 -14.05 -2.69 -9.80
N LEU A 7 -13.54 -3.54 -10.68
CA LEU A 7 -13.62 -4.99 -10.56
C LEU A 7 -12.19 -5.55 -10.48
N ILE A 8 -11.89 -6.27 -9.40
CA ILE A 8 -10.65 -7.05 -9.29
C ILE A 8 -11.00 -8.51 -9.59
N THR A 9 -10.41 -9.12 -10.61
CA THR A 9 -10.70 -10.51 -11.01
C THR A 9 -9.57 -11.47 -10.65
N ASN A 10 -9.90 -12.76 -10.54
CA ASN A 10 -8.93 -13.84 -10.35
C ASN A 10 -8.01 -13.65 -9.13
N ALA A 11 -8.52 -13.08 -8.05
CA ALA A 11 -7.76 -12.93 -6.81
C ALA A 11 -7.92 -14.17 -5.93
N GLU A 12 -6.86 -14.60 -5.27
CA GLU A 12 -6.96 -15.51 -4.13
C GLU A 12 -7.36 -14.70 -2.89
N LEU A 13 -8.24 -15.25 -2.05
CA LEU A 13 -8.67 -14.61 -0.80
C LEU A 13 -8.13 -15.39 0.41
N LEU A 14 -7.66 -14.67 1.44
CA LEU A 14 -7.24 -15.27 2.72
C LEU A 14 -8.31 -16.19 3.33
N SER A 15 -9.59 -15.82 3.19
CA SER A 15 -10.71 -16.60 3.72
C SER A 15 -11.03 -17.87 2.92
N LYS A 16 -10.49 -18.01 1.71
CA LYS A 16 -10.75 -19.16 0.81
C LYS A 16 -9.49 -19.56 0.02
N PRO A 17 -8.45 -20.09 0.69
CA PRO A 17 -7.21 -20.50 0.03
C PRO A 17 -7.44 -21.52 -1.09
N GLY A 18 -6.65 -21.45 -2.16
CA GLY A 18 -6.73 -22.34 -3.32
C GLY A 18 -7.94 -22.09 -4.24
N SER A 19 -8.71 -21.03 -4.00
CA SER A 19 -9.83 -20.65 -4.87
C SER A 19 -9.73 -19.20 -5.32
N LEU A 20 -10.04 -18.96 -6.59
CA LEU A 20 -10.06 -17.63 -7.18
C LEU A 20 -11.44 -17.00 -7.08
N SER A 21 -11.46 -15.71 -6.74
CA SER A 21 -12.67 -14.87 -6.64
C SER A 21 -12.44 -13.53 -7.32
N ASP A 22 -13.54 -12.92 -7.70
CA ASP A 22 -13.66 -11.56 -8.20
C ASP A 22 -14.32 -10.67 -7.13
N ILE A 23 -13.94 -9.40 -7.09
CA ILE A 23 -14.39 -8.41 -6.09
C ILE A 23 -14.87 -7.16 -6.82
N SER A 24 -16.15 -6.84 -6.68
CA SER A 24 -16.73 -5.60 -7.22
C SER A 24 -16.71 -4.51 -6.17
N ILE A 25 -16.21 -3.33 -6.53
CA ILE A 25 -16.09 -2.15 -5.68
C ILE A 25 -16.79 -0.98 -6.37
N SER A 26 -17.71 -0.33 -5.67
CA SER A 26 -18.39 0.87 -6.15
C SER A 26 -18.32 1.96 -5.10
N ASN A 27 -17.89 3.16 -5.50
CA ASN A 27 -17.76 4.31 -4.61
C ASN A 27 -16.93 4.00 -3.33
N GLY A 28 -15.86 3.22 -3.48
CA GLY A 28 -14.96 2.85 -2.38
C GLY A 28 -15.46 1.73 -1.46
N VAL A 29 -16.61 1.11 -1.77
CA VAL A 29 -17.22 0.04 -0.96
C VAL A 29 -17.27 -1.25 -1.75
N ILE A 30 -16.92 -2.38 -1.13
CA ILE A 30 -17.11 -3.71 -1.71
C ILE A 30 -18.61 -3.97 -1.82
N THR A 31 -19.08 -4.26 -3.03
CA THR A 31 -20.50 -4.51 -3.33
C THR A 31 -20.79 -6.00 -3.52
N GLU A 32 -19.81 -6.77 -3.99
CA GLU A 32 -19.96 -8.21 -4.23
C GLU A 32 -18.59 -8.91 -4.20
N ILE A 33 -18.60 -10.18 -3.77
CA ILE A 33 -17.44 -11.09 -3.80
C ILE A 33 -17.92 -12.43 -4.37
N GLY A 34 -17.31 -12.91 -5.46
CA GLY A 34 -17.76 -14.14 -6.11
C GLY A 34 -17.19 -14.30 -7.51
N ARG A 35 -17.95 -14.89 -8.43
CA ARG A 35 -17.63 -14.84 -9.86
C ARG A 35 -18.48 -13.75 -10.48
N ILE A 36 -17.84 -12.71 -11.00
CA ILE A 36 -18.52 -11.46 -11.35
C ILE A 36 -18.22 -11.12 -12.80
N ALA A 37 -19.28 -10.91 -13.58
CA ALA A 37 -19.14 -10.40 -14.94
C ALA A 37 -18.78 -8.91 -14.91
N PRO A 38 -17.84 -8.43 -15.75
CA PRO A 38 -17.54 -7.01 -15.84
C PRO A 38 -18.78 -6.21 -16.26
N GLY A 39 -19.14 -5.19 -15.50
CA GLY A 39 -20.11 -4.18 -15.94
C GLY A 39 -19.49 -3.24 -16.98
N ASP A 40 -20.31 -2.67 -17.85
CA ASP A 40 -19.90 -1.90 -19.04
C ASP A 40 -18.92 -0.74 -18.79
N SER A 41 -18.90 -0.19 -17.56
CA SER A 41 -18.07 0.96 -17.19
C SER A 41 -17.09 0.68 -16.04
N ALA A 42 -16.90 -0.57 -15.65
CA ALA A 42 -15.99 -0.91 -14.56
C ALA A 42 -14.53 -0.88 -15.05
N ARG A 43 -13.65 -0.23 -14.29
CA ARG A 43 -12.21 -0.46 -14.43
C ARG A 43 -11.92 -1.89 -13.96
N VAL A 44 -11.26 -2.69 -14.78
CA VAL A 44 -10.92 -4.08 -14.44
C VAL A 44 -9.43 -4.20 -14.10
N ILE A 45 -9.11 -4.91 -13.02
CA ILE A 45 -7.75 -5.32 -12.64
C ILE A 45 -7.74 -6.84 -12.52
N ASP A 46 -6.93 -7.51 -13.33
CA ASP A 46 -6.70 -8.95 -13.19
C ASP A 46 -5.59 -9.21 -12.17
N ALA A 47 -5.93 -9.85 -11.05
CA ALA A 47 -5.00 -10.21 -9.99
C ALA A 47 -4.13 -11.42 -10.36
N LYS A 48 -4.41 -12.14 -11.45
CA LYS A 48 -3.58 -13.25 -11.96
C LYS A 48 -3.29 -14.35 -10.92
N GLY A 49 -4.24 -14.60 -10.02
CA GLY A 49 -4.08 -15.56 -8.93
C GLY A 49 -3.32 -15.04 -7.72
N CYS A 50 -2.91 -13.77 -7.68
CA CYS A 50 -2.28 -13.19 -6.51
C CYS A 50 -3.27 -13.03 -5.35
N LEU A 51 -2.71 -13.04 -4.14
CA LEU A 51 -3.46 -12.85 -2.91
C LEU A 51 -3.96 -11.41 -2.79
N LEU A 52 -5.27 -11.25 -2.60
CA LEU A 52 -5.89 -10.00 -2.18
C LEU A 52 -6.23 -10.05 -0.70
N ILE A 53 -5.76 -9.04 0.03
CA ILE A 53 -5.95 -8.90 1.47
C ILE A 53 -6.68 -7.60 1.80
N PRO A 54 -7.36 -7.52 2.96
CA PRO A 54 -7.77 -6.24 3.51
C PRO A 54 -6.56 -5.30 3.66
N GLY A 55 -6.80 -3.99 3.55
CA GLY A 55 -5.76 -2.99 3.82
C GLY A 55 -5.18 -3.17 5.22
N LEU A 56 -3.86 -3.03 5.34
CA LEU A 56 -3.18 -3.11 6.63
C LEU A 56 -3.63 -1.95 7.53
N SER A 57 -3.94 -2.27 8.78
CA SER A 57 -4.41 -1.31 9.78
C SER A 57 -3.47 -1.34 10.99
N ASP A 58 -2.62 -0.32 11.10
CA ASP A 58 -1.72 -0.14 12.24
C ASP A 58 -2.39 0.75 13.29
N HIS A 59 -2.59 0.20 14.48
CA HIS A 59 -3.28 0.85 15.59
C HIS A 59 -2.34 1.68 16.47
N HIS A 60 -1.03 1.58 16.27
CA HIS A 60 -0.06 2.30 17.08
C HIS A 60 1.04 2.89 16.18
N VAL A 61 0.75 4.07 15.65
CA VAL A 61 1.69 4.81 14.81
C VAL A 61 1.92 6.22 15.34
N HIS A 62 3.18 6.63 15.31
CA HIS A 62 3.57 8.03 15.51
C HIS A 62 3.79 8.69 14.15
N LEU A 63 2.71 9.00 13.42
CA LEU A 63 2.78 9.50 12.03
C LEU A 63 3.65 10.75 11.87
N ILE A 64 3.59 11.69 12.82
CA ILE A 64 4.40 12.92 12.78
C ILE A 64 5.88 12.59 12.99
N SER A 65 6.20 11.74 13.97
CA SER A 65 7.58 11.30 14.20
C SER A 65 8.13 10.49 13.01
N TYR A 66 7.28 9.68 12.37
CA TYR A 66 7.65 8.95 11.15
C TYR A 66 7.95 9.91 10.01
N ALA A 67 7.10 10.91 9.76
CA ALA A 67 7.36 11.95 8.77
C ALA A 67 8.65 12.72 9.05
N ALA A 68 8.90 13.09 10.30
CA ALA A 68 10.16 13.73 10.70
C ALA A 68 11.37 12.82 10.44
N SER A 69 11.24 11.51 10.70
CA SER A 69 12.31 10.54 10.43
C SER A 69 12.64 10.42 8.94
N LEU A 70 11.65 10.52 8.05
CA LEU A 70 11.87 10.50 6.59
C LEU A 70 12.67 11.70 6.08
N ALA A 71 12.61 12.83 6.79
CA ALA A 71 13.39 14.04 6.49
C ALA A 71 14.70 14.12 7.29
N SER A 72 14.96 13.17 8.19
CA SER A 72 16.11 13.20 9.07
C SER A 72 17.35 12.60 8.41
N VAL A 73 18.53 13.03 8.87
CA VAL A 73 19.79 12.42 8.46
C VAL A 73 20.01 11.11 9.22
N PRO A 74 20.19 9.97 8.53
CA PRO A 74 20.66 8.74 9.19
C PRO A 74 22.10 8.95 9.67
N CYS A 75 22.27 9.10 10.98
CA CYS A 75 23.56 9.44 11.59
C CYS A 75 24.44 8.22 11.93
N GLY A 76 23.98 7.01 11.63
CA GLY A 76 24.65 5.76 12.02
C GLY A 76 24.99 4.85 10.84
N PRO A 77 25.62 3.70 11.12
CA PRO A 77 25.89 2.67 10.12
C PRO A 77 24.59 2.09 9.51
N PRO A 78 24.63 1.61 8.26
CA PRO A 78 25.79 1.58 7.36
C PRO A 78 26.11 2.92 6.68
N GLU A 79 25.23 3.91 6.75
CA GLU A 79 25.37 5.18 6.02
C GLU A 79 26.55 6.02 6.53
N ILE A 80 26.75 6.07 7.84
CA ILE A 80 27.78 6.87 8.49
C ILE A 80 28.56 6.01 9.49
N ASN A 81 29.86 5.83 9.24
CA ASN A 81 30.75 4.96 10.03
C ASN A 81 31.96 5.70 10.62
N SER A 82 32.01 7.03 10.52
CA SER A 82 33.10 7.84 11.07
C SER A 82 32.58 9.20 11.54
N GLU A 83 33.29 9.79 12.51
CA GLU A 83 33.03 11.14 13.03
C GLU A 83 33.10 12.20 11.92
N GLU A 84 34.10 12.08 11.03
CA GLU A 84 34.27 13.01 9.91
C GLU A 84 33.07 12.97 8.94
N SER A 85 32.59 11.77 8.60
CA SER A 85 31.43 11.61 7.71
C SER A 85 30.15 12.14 8.36
N LEU A 86 29.99 11.92 9.67
CA LEU A 86 28.88 12.46 10.45
C LEU A 86 28.86 13.99 10.41
N ALA A 87 29.97 14.62 10.79
CA ALA A 87 30.10 16.07 10.83
C ALA A 87 29.84 16.71 9.44
N LYS A 88 30.42 16.12 8.39
CA LYS A 88 30.21 16.58 7.01
C LYS A 88 28.74 16.50 6.59
N THR A 89 28.07 15.41 6.90
CA THR A 89 26.68 15.20 6.48
C THR A 89 25.73 16.17 7.18
N LEU A 90 25.90 16.38 8.49
CA LEU A 90 25.08 17.30 9.26
C LEU A 90 25.25 18.77 8.80
N ASN A 91 26.50 19.20 8.53
CA ASN A 91 26.77 20.56 8.09
C ASN A 91 26.23 20.89 6.68
N ASN A 92 25.92 19.87 5.88
CA ASN A 92 25.41 20.04 4.51
C ASN A 92 23.87 20.05 4.41
N GLN A 93 23.14 19.84 5.51
CA GLN A 93 21.68 19.87 5.45
C GLN A 93 21.12 21.30 5.52
N PRO A 94 20.16 21.66 4.65
CA PRO A 94 19.37 22.86 4.85
C PRO A 94 18.53 22.68 6.12
N GLY A 95 18.60 23.66 7.03
CA GLY A 95 17.76 23.72 8.23
C GLY A 95 16.31 24.05 7.93
#